data_AF-A0A6C0JK05-F1
#
_entry.id   AF-A0A6C0JK05-F1
#
_cell.length_a   1.000
_cell.length_b   1.000
_cell.length_c   1.000
_cell.angle_alpha   90.00
_cell.angle_beta   90.00
_cell.angle_gamma   90.00
#
_symmetry.space_group_name_H-M   'P 1'
#
loop_
_entity.id
_entity.type
_entity.pdbx_description
1 polymer ?
#
loop_
_entity_poly.entity_id
_entity_poly.type
_entity_poly.pdbx_seq_one_letter_code
_entity_poly.pdbx_strand_id
1 'polypeptide(L)'
;MTKCATIDRNLNPCRGIATNGKFCKIHSYMIEYTDKMVEDAKPCGTCHKTHYMGEYTTCEGCRKRGEDNRIKKKEVVIKCVKEGCSFKKSEENDYCGKHQLCVFINETEELGLKNCKNAVRGCRAQLGHNYSYSACEDCLEKEREKDHKRRGVPIKETISEKQCSVCSKMFTKEMFQGLHGETQSCTNCREANKRSDEKRDKEHVNELARFNSSKPERKIVKNAWKEANYEKVAMYCIQHRKKMIEEDIDKYHSHNAETIKKWRDSHPEKVQEINEQKNKNMNYSYTNYKYSASLKQLMFEISKEEYLLLVVSPCNYCGIIQEKGFNGIDRLNSSIGYVKNNCVSCCAMCNYMKGCLNKDIFIQRVEHIATYNKFVEGKLYPNAFQDYNSVYSSYITSAKNKKLSFKINKCVFMIITNRPCYMCGKKSTTEHQNGLDRIDSSIGYLENNVYSCCGNCNFMKKNYSYKRIIDKCVMIYNTTKINKDTLLQNEITNVENEVTNEITNVENEVPKEKRTIIKGHKLNPEEIKHNAKIRKQKQRDLLKERYGNEEYNKMRAKEIAENRKKRTNDSN
;
A
#
# COMPACT_ATOMS: atom_id res chain seq x y z
N MET A 1 86.32 -58.77 -89.09
CA MET A 1 85.98 -57.52 -88.38
C MET A 1 85.25 -57.87 -87.09
N THR A 2 85.72 -57.39 -85.95
CA THR A 2 85.14 -57.69 -84.63
C THR A 2 83.83 -56.92 -84.44
N LYS A 3 82.77 -57.60 -83.97
CA LYS A 3 81.48 -56.96 -83.66
C LYS A 3 81.57 -56.18 -82.35
N CYS A 4 80.72 -55.16 -82.19
CA CYS A 4 80.61 -54.39 -80.96
C CYS A 4 80.15 -55.27 -79.79
N ALA A 5 80.86 -55.20 -78.66
CA ALA A 5 80.70 -56.09 -77.51
C ALA A 5 79.49 -55.77 -76.59
N THR A 6 78.55 -54.91 -77.02
CA THR A 6 77.39 -54.51 -76.21
C THR A 6 76.08 -54.70 -76.97
N ILE A 7 74.97 -54.38 -76.33
CA ILE A 7 73.62 -54.50 -76.88
C ILE A 7 73.09 -53.16 -77.42
N ASP A 8 72.22 -53.24 -78.42
CA ASP A 8 71.46 -52.11 -78.92
C ASP A 8 70.28 -51.75 -78.00
N ARG A 9 69.56 -50.68 -78.36
CA ARG A 9 68.38 -50.19 -77.61
C ARG A 9 67.24 -51.21 -77.47
N ASN A 10 67.25 -52.27 -78.28
CA ASN A 10 66.24 -53.34 -78.28
C ASN A 10 66.78 -54.61 -77.60
N LEU A 11 67.85 -54.51 -76.81
CA LEU A 11 68.50 -55.63 -76.11
C LEU A 11 69.11 -56.69 -77.03
N ASN A 12 69.28 -56.40 -78.32
CA ASN A 12 69.94 -57.32 -79.25
C ASN A 12 71.43 -57.03 -79.32
N PRO A 13 72.29 -58.02 -79.65
CA PRO A 13 73.71 -57.76 -79.89
C PRO A 13 73.91 -56.62 -80.89
N CYS A 14 74.75 -55.65 -80.55
CA CYS A 14 74.94 -54.46 -81.38
C CYS A 14 75.44 -54.86 -82.77
N ARG A 15 74.73 -54.38 -83.79
CA ARG A 15 75.05 -54.66 -85.21
C ARG A 15 76.25 -53.86 -85.71
N GLY A 16 76.75 -52.90 -84.93
CA GLY A 16 77.87 -52.05 -85.29
C GLY A 16 79.21 -52.78 -85.25
N ILE A 17 80.13 -52.36 -86.12
CA ILE A 17 81.51 -52.86 -86.14
C ILE A 17 82.33 -52.12 -85.08
N ALA A 18 83.15 -52.85 -84.33
CA ALA A 18 84.03 -52.27 -83.32
C ALA A 18 85.04 -51.33 -83.98
N THR A 19 85.01 -50.07 -83.57
CA THR A 19 85.84 -48.96 -84.12
C THR A 19 86.63 -48.25 -83.02
N ASN A 20 86.20 -48.33 -81.76
CA ASN A 20 86.90 -47.78 -80.61
C ASN A 20 86.99 -48.86 -79.52
N GLY A 21 88.16 -49.50 -79.41
CA GLY A 21 88.33 -50.70 -78.59
C GLY A 21 87.38 -51.83 -79.02
N LYS A 22 86.59 -52.35 -78.08
CA LYS A 22 85.57 -53.39 -78.31
C LYS A 22 84.19 -52.84 -78.69
N PHE A 23 84.03 -51.52 -78.88
CA PHE A 23 82.74 -50.87 -79.15
C PHE A 23 82.69 -50.15 -80.50
N CYS A 24 81.48 -49.96 -81.05
CA CYS A 24 81.26 -49.17 -82.26
C CYS A 24 81.18 -47.66 -81.95
N LYS A 25 81.20 -46.79 -82.97
CA LYS A 25 81.17 -45.32 -82.83
C LYS A 25 80.07 -44.81 -81.90
N ILE A 26 78.88 -45.39 -81.96
CA ILE A 26 77.75 -44.98 -81.12
C ILE A 26 77.87 -45.45 -79.66
N HIS A 27 78.61 -46.52 -79.39
CA HIS A 27 78.87 -47.06 -78.05
C HIS A 27 80.27 -46.70 -77.55
N SER A 28 80.95 -45.75 -78.21
CA SER A 28 82.28 -45.28 -77.83
C SER A 28 82.35 -44.70 -76.42
N TYR A 29 81.23 -44.18 -75.89
CA TYR A 29 81.14 -43.68 -74.52
C TYR A 29 81.21 -44.80 -73.45
N MET A 30 81.17 -46.07 -73.85
CA MET A 30 81.30 -47.23 -72.95
C MET A 30 82.74 -47.76 -72.89
N ILE A 31 83.72 -47.06 -73.49
CA ILE A 31 85.09 -47.56 -73.61
C ILE A 31 85.76 -47.87 -72.26
N GLU A 32 85.37 -47.15 -71.21
CA GLU A 32 85.85 -47.33 -69.83
C GLU A 32 85.03 -48.37 -69.03
N TYR A 33 84.03 -49.01 -69.64
CA TYR A 33 83.20 -49.97 -68.94
C TYR A 33 83.95 -51.29 -68.77
N THR A 34 83.96 -51.78 -67.52
CA THR A 34 84.40 -53.15 -67.21
C THR A 34 83.49 -54.16 -67.90
N ASP A 35 83.95 -55.37 -68.14
CA ASP A 35 83.13 -56.40 -68.82
C ASP A 35 81.81 -56.65 -68.10
N LYS A 36 81.84 -56.65 -66.76
CA LYS A 36 80.63 -56.74 -65.92
C LYS A 36 79.67 -55.57 -66.13
N MET A 37 80.18 -54.35 -66.28
CA MET A 37 79.35 -53.18 -66.57
C MET A 37 78.73 -53.22 -67.96
N VAL A 38 79.37 -53.88 -68.93
CA VAL A 38 78.84 -54.07 -70.29
C VAL A 38 77.75 -55.14 -70.30
N GLU A 39 77.95 -56.22 -69.56
CA GLU A 39 76.98 -57.31 -69.41
C GLU A 39 75.70 -56.83 -68.71
N ASP A 40 75.85 -55.99 -67.68
CA ASP A 40 74.73 -55.41 -66.93
C ASP A 40 74.14 -54.13 -67.58
N ALA A 41 74.65 -53.71 -68.74
CA ALA A 41 74.19 -52.48 -69.38
C ALA A 41 72.79 -52.67 -69.99
N LYS A 42 71.89 -51.70 -69.78
CA LYS A 42 70.50 -51.71 -70.27
C LYS A 42 70.13 -50.36 -70.89
N PRO A 43 69.12 -50.26 -71.77
CA PRO A 43 68.70 -48.98 -72.34
C PRO A 43 68.01 -48.09 -71.30
N CYS A 44 68.39 -46.81 -71.28
CA CYS A 44 67.77 -45.79 -70.42
C CYS A 44 66.30 -45.54 -70.83
N GLY A 45 65.37 -45.54 -69.87
CA GLY A 45 63.95 -45.31 -70.13
C GLY A 45 63.60 -43.93 -70.71
N THR A 46 64.52 -42.96 -70.66
CA THR A 46 64.31 -41.59 -71.18
C THR A 46 65.08 -41.32 -72.46
N CYS A 47 66.39 -41.59 -72.49
CA CYS A 47 67.22 -41.28 -73.67
C CYS A 47 67.48 -42.49 -74.59
N HIS A 48 67.04 -43.69 -74.19
CA HIS A 48 67.15 -44.96 -74.93
C HIS A 48 68.57 -45.38 -75.32
N LYS A 49 69.61 -44.74 -74.76
CA LYS A 49 71.00 -45.18 -74.88
C LYS A 49 71.31 -46.26 -73.85
N THR A 50 72.12 -47.25 -74.25
CA THR A 50 72.56 -48.36 -73.40
C THR A 50 73.55 -47.85 -72.35
N HIS A 51 73.23 -47.92 -71.07
CA HIS A 51 74.08 -47.46 -69.98
C HIS A 51 74.13 -48.51 -68.86
N TYR A 52 75.24 -48.55 -68.15
CA TYR A 52 75.28 -49.22 -66.85
C TYR A 52 74.56 -48.30 -65.85
N MET A 53 73.39 -48.72 -65.37
CA MET A 53 72.53 -47.91 -64.50
C MET A 53 72.30 -48.55 -63.12
N GLY A 54 72.93 -49.69 -62.82
CA GLY A 54 72.68 -50.46 -61.60
C GLY A 54 71.17 -50.74 -61.42
N GLU A 55 70.65 -50.41 -60.24
CA GLU A 55 69.22 -50.55 -59.91
C GLU A 55 68.30 -49.55 -60.64
N TYR A 56 68.85 -48.46 -61.19
CA TYR A 56 68.05 -47.41 -61.81
C TYR A 56 67.61 -47.76 -63.24
N THR A 57 66.45 -47.23 -63.65
CA THR A 57 65.88 -47.38 -65.01
C THR A 57 66.24 -46.23 -65.96
N THR A 58 66.82 -45.14 -65.44
CA THR A 58 67.21 -43.95 -66.20
C THR A 58 68.66 -43.58 -65.92
N CYS A 59 69.37 -43.05 -66.92
CA CYS A 59 70.78 -42.68 -66.77
C CYS A 59 70.91 -41.41 -65.92
N GLU A 60 72.08 -41.23 -65.30
CA GLU A 60 72.35 -40.12 -64.38
C GLU A 60 72.05 -38.74 -65.00
N GLY A 61 72.42 -38.54 -66.27
CA GLY A 61 72.17 -37.28 -66.99
C GLY A 61 70.68 -36.97 -67.18
N CYS A 62 69.80 -37.99 -67.24
CA CYS A 62 68.35 -37.76 -67.29
C CYS A 62 67.78 -37.44 -65.91
N ARG A 63 68.35 -38.02 -64.84
CA ARG A 63 67.92 -37.75 -63.46
C ARG A 63 68.21 -36.31 -63.04
N LYS A 64 69.44 -35.82 -63.29
CA LYS A 64 69.85 -34.43 -63.00
C LYS A 64 68.93 -33.42 -63.70
N ARG A 65 68.64 -33.62 -64.99
CA ARG A 65 67.70 -32.76 -65.74
C ARG A 65 66.30 -32.71 -65.14
N GLY A 66 65.81 -33.82 -64.60
CA GLY A 66 64.51 -33.87 -63.94
C GLY A 66 64.48 -33.12 -62.59
N GLU A 67 65.61 -33.05 -61.91
CA GLU A 67 65.76 -32.32 -60.64
C GLU A 67 65.73 -30.80 -60.86
N ASP A 68 66.50 -30.29 -61.83
CA ASP A 68 66.56 -28.86 -62.15
C ASP A 68 65.19 -28.27 -62.51
N ASN A 69 64.38 -29.01 -63.27
CA ASN A 69 63.04 -28.60 -63.67
C ASN A 69 62.06 -28.48 -62.47
N ARG A 70 62.25 -29.28 -61.42
CA ARG A 70 61.42 -29.20 -60.21
C ARG A 70 61.77 -28.00 -59.35
N ILE A 71 63.04 -27.61 -59.31
CA ILE A 71 63.52 -26.45 -58.55
C ILE A 71 62.92 -25.15 -59.14
N LYS A 72 62.99 -24.95 -60.45
CA LYS A 72 62.42 -23.76 -61.13
C LYS A 72 60.92 -23.54 -60.89
N LYS A 73 60.14 -24.60 -60.64
CA LYS A 73 58.68 -24.50 -60.44
C LYS A 73 58.29 -24.01 -59.03
N LYS A 74 59.18 -24.10 -58.04
CA LYS A 74 58.89 -23.71 -56.65
C LYS A 74 59.04 -22.22 -56.37
N GLU A 75 59.88 -21.49 -57.11
CA GLU A 75 60.21 -20.08 -56.80
C GLU A 75 59.12 -19.06 -57.19
N VAL A 76 58.06 -19.45 -57.91
CA VAL A 76 57.14 -18.49 -58.57
C VAL A 76 55.77 -18.31 -57.86
N VAL A 77 55.42 -19.10 -56.82
CA VAL A 77 54.06 -19.07 -56.23
C VAL A 77 54.03 -18.44 -54.83
N ILE A 78 53.55 -17.19 -54.74
CA ILE A 78 53.27 -16.48 -53.48
C ILE A 78 51.91 -16.92 -52.90
N LYS A 79 51.87 -17.29 -51.62
CA LYS A 79 50.70 -17.85 -50.93
C LYS A 79 49.84 -16.80 -50.23
N CYS A 80 48.59 -17.15 -49.95
CA CYS A 80 47.64 -16.38 -49.14
C CYS A 80 48.13 -16.17 -47.70
N VAL A 81 47.91 -14.97 -47.15
CA VAL A 81 48.38 -14.57 -45.80
C VAL A 81 47.65 -15.29 -44.66
N LYS A 82 46.39 -15.71 -44.86
CA LYS A 82 45.66 -16.45 -43.82
C LYS A 82 46.41 -17.71 -43.39
N GLU A 83 46.63 -17.86 -42.09
CA GLU A 83 47.30 -19.02 -41.49
C GLU A 83 46.71 -20.34 -41.97
N GLY A 84 47.58 -21.27 -42.36
CA GLY A 84 47.20 -22.59 -42.87
C GLY A 84 46.66 -22.62 -44.30
N CYS A 85 46.62 -21.49 -45.03
CA CYS A 85 46.14 -21.47 -46.41
C CYS A 85 47.27 -21.79 -47.42
N SER A 86 47.07 -22.82 -48.25
CA SER A 86 48.02 -23.24 -49.29
C SER A 86 47.76 -22.62 -50.67
N PHE A 87 46.67 -21.86 -50.83
CA PHE A 87 46.27 -21.27 -52.11
C PHE A 87 47.11 -20.03 -52.45
N LYS A 88 47.27 -19.77 -53.76
CA LYS A 88 47.88 -18.53 -54.27
C LYS A 88 47.03 -17.32 -53.81
N LYS A 89 47.69 -16.23 -53.45
CA LYS A 89 47.00 -14.97 -53.14
C LYS A 89 46.29 -14.39 -54.38
N SER A 90 45.28 -13.55 -54.15
CA SER A 90 44.62 -12.80 -55.23
C SER A 90 45.59 -11.80 -55.88
N GLU A 91 45.24 -11.29 -57.05
CA GLU A 91 45.97 -10.20 -57.70
C GLU A 91 45.72 -8.86 -56.98
N GLU A 92 44.54 -8.71 -56.36
CA GLU A 92 44.07 -7.47 -55.76
C GLU A 92 44.40 -7.34 -54.27
N ASN A 93 44.60 -8.46 -53.56
CA ASN A 93 44.87 -8.45 -52.12
C ASN A 93 45.62 -9.70 -51.67
N ASP A 94 46.11 -9.66 -50.44
CA ASP A 94 46.96 -10.69 -49.86
C ASP A 94 46.24 -11.99 -49.47
N TYR A 95 44.92 -12.05 -49.68
CA TYR A 95 44.10 -13.22 -49.41
C TYR A 95 43.71 -13.94 -50.71
N CYS A 96 43.48 -15.25 -50.64
CA CYS A 96 42.92 -15.99 -51.78
C CYS A 96 41.42 -15.70 -51.95
N GLY A 97 40.81 -16.12 -53.07
CA GLY A 97 39.37 -15.92 -53.32
C GLY A 97 38.43 -16.49 -52.25
N LYS A 98 38.88 -17.43 -51.41
CA LYS A 98 38.11 -17.99 -50.28
C LYS A 98 38.24 -17.18 -48.98
N HIS A 99 39.21 -16.28 -48.89
CA HIS A 99 39.53 -15.51 -47.68
C HIS A 99 39.33 -14.00 -47.86
N GLN A 100 38.53 -13.60 -48.84
CA GLN A 100 38.18 -12.20 -49.09
C GLN A 100 37.46 -11.54 -47.90
N LEU A 101 36.79 -12.32 -47.04
CA LEU A 101 36.21 -11.80 -45.80
C LEU A 101 37.28 -11.26 -44.83
N CYS A 102 38.51 -11.79 -44.85
CA CYS A 102 39.59 -11.31 -43.99
C CYS A 102 39.98 -9.87 -44.34
N VAL A 103 39.87 -9.47 -45.61
CA VAL A 103 40.07 -8.08 -46.05
C VAL A 103 39.10 -7.17 -45.31
N PHE A 104 37.80 -7.48 -45.36
CA PHE A 104 36.76 -6.71 -44.67
C PHE A 104 36.92 -6.69 -43.14
N ILE A 105 37.40 -7.78 -42.54
CA ILE A 105 37.67 -7.82 -41.09
C ILE A 105 38.82 -6.88 -40.74
N ASN A 106 39.94 -6.99 -41.45
CA ASN A 106 41.12 -6.15 -41.22
C ASN A 106 40.79 -4.66 -41.43
N GLU A 107 40.12 -4.31 -42.53
CA GLU A 107 39.69 -2.93 -42.80
C GLU A 107 38.79 -2.37 -41.70
N THR A 108 37.93 -3.21 -41.11
CA THR A 108 37.05 -2.80 -40.01
C THR A 108 37.81 -2.59 -38.72
N GLU A 109 38.79 -3.45 -38.43
CA GLU A 109 39.68 -3.33 -37.26
C GLU A 109 40.60 -2.10 -37.38
N GLU A 110 41.13 -1.81 -38.57
CA GLU A 110 41.92 -0.60 -38.84
C GLU A 110 41.13 0.70 -38.59
N LEU A 111 39.81 0.67 -38.80
CA LEU A 111 38.90 1.78 -38.48
C LEU A 111 38.55 1.86 -36.99
N GLY A 112 39.09 0.99 -36.14
CA GLY A 112 38.76 0.92 -34.71
C GLY A 112 37.33 0.45 -34.43
N LEU A 113 36.71 -0.24 -35.40
CA LEU A 113 35.37 -0.79 -35.32
C LEU A 113 35.43 -2.31 -35.13
N LYS A 114 34.29 -2.93 -34.79
CA LYS A 114 34.15 -4.38 -34.70
C LYS A 114 33.10 -4.89 -35.69
N ASN A 115 33.30 -6.07 -36.23
CA ASN A 115 32.37 -6.65 -37.20
C ASN A 115 31.18 -7.32 -36.48
N CYS A 116 30.02 -7.33 -37.14
CA CYS A 116 28.90 -8.15 -36.71
C CYS A 116 29.26 -9.65 -36.69
N LYS A 117 28.80 -10.42 -35.67
CA LYS A 117 29.00 -11.89 -35.58
C LYS A 117 28.56 -12.64 -36.84
N ASN A 118 27.57 -12.09 -37.56
CA ASN A 118 27.04 -12.67 -38.79
C ASN A 118 27.83 -12.25 -40.03
N ALA A 119 29.02 -11.65 -39.89
CA ALA A 119 29.88 -11.30 -41.03
C ALA A 119 30.30 -12.53 -41.83
N VAL A 120 30.54 -13.66 -41.16
CA VAL A 120 30.78 -14.97 -41.81
C VAL A 120 29.57 -15.48 -42.61
N ARG A 121 28.38 -14.92 -42.37
CA ARG A 121 27.11 -15.25 -43.06
C ARG A 121 26.67 -14.16 -44.06
N GLY A 122 27.57 -13.23 -44.40
CA GLY A 122 27.32 -12.19 -45.40
C GLY A 122 26.95 -10.81 -44.84
N CYS A 123 26.88 -10.62 -43.52
CA CYS A 123 26.69 -9.29 -42.95
C CYS A 123 27.95 -8.42 -43.13
N ARG A 124 27.79 -7.14 -43.48
CA ARG A 124 28.91 -6.19 -43.61
C ARG A 124 28.76 -4.97 -42.70
N ALA A 125 27.97 -5.08 -41.64
CA ALA A 125 27.84 -4.03 -40.65
C ALA A 125 29.12 -3.91 -39.80
N GLN A 126 29.63 -2.69 -39.72
CA GLN A 126 30.74 -2.29 -38.84
C GLN A 126 30.14 -1.58 -37.62
N LEU A 127 30.47 -2.07 -36.43
CA LEU A 127 29.87 -1.65 -35.16
C LEU A 127 30.91 -0.87 -34.35
N GLY A 128 30.47 0.14 -33.61
CA GLY A 128 31.37 0.84 -32.68
C GLY A 128 32.00 -0.12 -31.68
N HIS A 129 33.26 0.11 -31.32
CA HIS A 129 34.00 -0.74 -30.36
C HIS A 129 33.21 -0.92 -29.03
N ASN A 130 32.54 0.13 -28.56
CA ASN A 130 31.74 0.14 -27.34
C ASN A 130 30.28 -0.32 -27.52
N TYR A 131 29.89 -0.79 -28.70
CA TYR A 131 28.54 -1.27 -28.95
C TYR A 131 28.24 -2.51 -28.09
N SER A 132 27.10 -2.54 -27.40
CA SER A 132 26.82 -3.54 -26.36
C SER A 132 26.59 -4.96 -26.86
N TYR A 133 26.26 -5.14 -28.15
CA TYR A 133 25.90 -6.44 -28.71
C TYR A 133 26.97 -6.98 -29.67
N SER A 134 26.92 -8.30 -29.91
CA SER A 134 27.81 -9.00 -30.84
C SER A 134 27.30 -9.01 -32.28
N ALA A 135 26.05 -8.62 -32.53
CA ALA A 135 25.45 -8.52 -33.86
C ALA A 135 24.79 -7.16 -34.05
N CYS A 136 24.71 -6.68 -35.30
CA CYS A 136 24.00 -5.44 -35.62
C CYS A 136 22.49 -5.57 -35.38
N GLU A 137 21.80 -4.44 -35.24
CA GLU A 137 20.36 -4.39 -34.95
C GLU A 137 19.53 -5.17 -35.98
N ASP A 138 19.81 -5.03 -37.28
CA ASP A 138 19.11 -5.77 -38.33
C ASP A 138 19.26 -7.30 -38.20
N CYS A 139 20.45 -7.75 -37.80
CA CYS A 139 20.69 -9.17 -37.56
C CYS A 139 19.97 -9.65 -36.30
N LEU A 140 19.94 -8.83 -35.26
CA LEU A 140 19.21 -9.12 -34.02
C LEU A 140 17.71 -9.15 -34.28
N GLU A 141 17.17 -8.21 -35.07
CA GLU A 141 15.76 -8.17 -35.44
C GLU A 141 15.35 -9.41 -36.22
N LYS A 142 16.11 -9.80 -37.25
CA LYS A 142 15.88 -11.05 -37.99
C LYS A 142 15.94 -12.29 -37.09
N GLU A 143 16.84 -12.31 -36.11
CA GLU A 143 16.91 -13.40 -35.12
C GLU A 143 15.68 -13.39 -34.19
N ARG A 144 15.25 -12.22 -33.71
CA ARG A 144 14.05 -12.05 -32.88
C ARG A 144 12.80 -12.48 -33.62
N GLU A 145 12.60 -12.05 -34.86
CA GLU A 145 11.44 -12.45 -35.67
C GLU A 145 11.37 -13.97 -35.88
N LYS A 146 12.51 -14.60 -36.17
CA LYS A 146 12.59 -16.06 -36.32
C LYS A 146 12.28 -16.77 -35.00
N ASP A 147 12.79 -16.28 -33.88
CA ASP A 147 12.48 -16.84 -32.55
C ASP A 147 11.00 -16.64 -32.18
N HIS A 148 10.43 -15.45 -32.44
CA HIS A 148 9.01 -15.17 -32.25
C HIS A 148 8.12 -16.09 -33.10
N LYS A 149 8.42 -16.27 -34.38
CA LYS A 149 7.71 -17.21 -35.26
C LYS A 149 7.81 -18.63 -34.73
N ARG A 150 8.99 -19.06 -34.28
CA ARG A 150 9.21 -20.40 -33.72
C ARG A 150 8.41 -20.64 -32.43
N ARG A 151 8.36 -19.66 -31.53
CA ARG A 151 7.66 -19.77 -30.23
C ARG A 151 6.17 -19.43 -30.27
N GLY A 152 5.71 -18.76 -31.34
CA GLY A 152 4.31 -18.41 -31.55
C GLY A 152 3.43 -19.56 -32.06
N VAL A 153 4.02 -20.72 -32.38
CA VAL A 153 3.29 -21.92 -32.80
C VAL A 153 2.70 -22.62 -31.55
N PRO A 154 1.45 -23.11 -31.60
CA PRO A 154 0.85 -23.89 -30.51
C PRO A 154 1.73 -25.06 -30.09
N ILE A 155 1.79 -25.33 -28.79
CA ILE A 155 2.57 -26.42 -28.20
C ILE A 155 2.04 -27.75 -28.74
N LYS A 156 2.93 -28.55 -29.36
CA LYS A 156 2.60 -29.90 -29.80
C LYS A 156 2.63 -30.86 -28.61
N GLU A 157 1.57 -31.65 -28.47
CA GLU A 157 1.45 -32.65 -27.40
C GLU A 157 0.97 -33.97 -27.99
N THR A 158 1.63 -35.06 -27.61
CA THR A 158 1.25 -36.44 -27.89
C THR A 158 0.81 -37.12 -26.59
N ILE A 159 0.41 -38.39 -26.66
CA ILE A 159 -0.03 -39.14 -25.48
C ILE A 159 1.08 -39.20 -24.40
N SER A 160 2.34 -39.36 -24.79
CA SER A 160 3.49 -39.53 -23.90
C SER A 160 4.45 -38.33 -23.83
N GLU A 161 4.47 -37.46 -24.84
CA GLU A 161 5.44 -36.37 -24.95
C GLU A 161 4.77 -35.01 -25.14
N LYS A 162 5.44 -33.96 -24.66
CA LYS A 162 4.99 -32.58 -24.76
C LYS A 162 6.14 -31.69 -25.21
N GLN A 163 5.84 -30.70 -26.05
CA GLN A 163 6.82 -29.73 -26.52
C GLN A 163 7.08 -28.65 -25.47
N CYS A 164 8.34 -28.33 -25.22
CA CYS A 164 8.73 -27.23 -24.33
C CYS A 164 8.54 -25.86 -25.01
N SER A 165 7.81 -24.93 -24.37
CA SER A 165 7.63 -23.55 -24.84
C SER A 165 8.91 -22.70 -24.92
N VAL A 166 9.99 -23.12 -24.23
CA VAL A 166 11.25 -22.36 -24.16
C VAL A 166 12.27 -22.84 -25.20
N CYS A 167 12.52 -24.14 -25.26
CA CYS A 167 13.52 -24.72 -26.18
C CYS A 167 12.91 -25.42 -27.41
N SER A 168 11.58 -25.49 -27.49
CA SER A 168 10.80 -26.08 -28.60
C SER A 168 11.08 -27.56 -28.89
N LYS A 169 11.74 -28.28 -27.97
CA LYS A 169 12.00 -29.73 -28.07
C LYS A 169 10.90 -30.55 -27.37
N MET A 170 10.69 -31.77 -27.85
CA MET A 170 9.78 -32.75 -27.25
C MET A 170 10.45 -33.43 -26.05
N PHE A 171 9.71 -33.60 -24.96
CA PHE A 171 10.13 -34.34 -23.77
C PHE A 171 8.97 -35.13 -23.18
N THR A 172 9.25 -36.10 -22.31
CA THR A 172 8.22 -36.84 -21.59
C THR A 172 7.41 -35.91 -20.68
N LYS A 173 6.12 -36.23 -20.47
CA LYS A 173 5.21 -35.42 -19.63
C LYS A 173 5.70 -35.23 -18.19
N GLU A 174 6.46 -36.19 -17.65
CA GLU A 174 7.09 -36.10 -16.33
C GLU A 174 8.00 -34.87 -16.19
N MET A 175 8.70 -34.49 -17.27
CA MET A 175 9.58 -33.32 -17.28
C MET A 175 8.82 -31.99 -17.20
N PHE A 176 7.50 -32.00 -17.20
CA PHE A 176 6.66 -30.81 -17.11
C PHE A 176 6.04 -30.60 -15.72
N GLN A 177 6.30 -31.49 -14.75
CA GLN A 177 5.79 -31.31 -13.39
C GLN A 177 6.60 -30.26 -12.61
N GLY A 178 5.93 -29.22 -12.14
CA GLY A 178 6.47 -28.15 -11.31
C GLY A 178 5.92 -28.17 -9.88
N LEU A 179 6.38 -27.22 -9.05
CA LEU A 179 6.00 -27.10 -7.64
C LEU A 179 4.49 -26.88 -7.42
N HIS A 180 3.81 -26.25 -8.39
CA HIS A 180 2.40 -25.88 -8.32
C HIS A 180 1.54 -26.61 -9.37
N GLY A 181 2.06 -27.71 -9.94
CA GLY A 181 1.38 -28.51 -10.96
C GLY A 181 2.10 -28.51 -12.31
N GLU A 182 1.36 -28.88 -13.36
CA GLU A 182 1.89 -29.05 -14.71
C GLU A 182 2.32 -27.71 -15.33
N THR A 183 3.45 -27.71 -16.03
CA THR A 183 4.05 -26.53 -16.66
C THR A 183 4.11 -26.66 -18.18
N GLN A 184 4.43 -25.55 -18.86
CA GLN A 184 4.59 -25.50 -20.32
C GLN A 184 6.06 -25.53 -20.77
N SER A 185 7.00 -25.64 -19.84
CA SER A 185 8.44 -25.63 -20.10
C SER A 185 9.08 -26.83 -19.40
N CYS A 186 10.04 -27.51 -20.02
CA CYS A 186 10.69 -28.68 -19.41
C CYS A 186 11.58 -28.33 -18.20
N THR A 187 11.86 -29.31 -17.34
CA THR A 187 12.68 -29.16 -16.11
C THR A 187 14.00 -28.44 -16.36
N ASN A 188 14.73 -28.83 -17.40
CA ASN A 188 16.03 -28.24 -17.73
C ASN A 188 15.94 -26.74 -18.01
N CYS A 189 14.89 -26.30 -18.74
CA CYS A 189 14.67 -24.88 -19.01
C CYS A 189 14.26 -24.13 -17.73
N ARG A 190 13.45 -24.75 -16.86
CA ARG A 190 13.07 -24.15 -15.57
C ARG A 190 14.27 -23.96 -14.66
N GLU A 191 15.16 -24.93 -14.58
CA GLU A 191 16.40 -24.85 -13.78
C GLU A 191 17.40 -23.84 -14.33
N ALA A 192 17.55 -23.76 -15.66
CA ALA A 192 18.39 -22.75 -16.30
C ALA A 192 17.84 -21.33 -16.05
N ASN A 193 16.53 -21.16 -16.12
CA ASN A 193 15.87 -19.90 -15.78
C ASN A 193 16.07 -19.56 -14.30
N LYS A 194 15.93 -20.53 -13.39
CA LYS A 194 16.17 -20.33 -11.94
C LYS A 194 17.59 -19.82 -11.65
N ARG A 195 18.60 -20.44 -12.27
CA ARG A 195 20.01 -19.99 -12.14
C ARG A 195 20.24 -18.59 -12.72
N SER A 196 19.50 -18.23 -13.76
CA SER A 196 19.56 -16.89 -14.34
C SER A 196 18.85 -15.86 -13.46
N ASP A 197 17.70 -16.23 -12.89
CA ASP A 197 16.93 -15.45 -11.91
C ASP A 197 17.73 -15.09 -10.67
N GLU A 198 18.56 -16.00 -10.17
CA GLU A 198 19.44 -15.76 -9.03
C GLU A 198 20.44 -14.61 -9.28
N LYS A 199 20.81 -14.38 -10.55
CA LYS A 199 21.72 -13.31 -10.96
C LYS A 199 21.01 -12.03 -11.40
N ARG A 200 19.67 -12.02 -11.46
CA ARG A 200 18.90 -10.83 -11.88
C ARG A 200 18.84 -9.80 -10.76
N ASP A 201 18.99 -8.53 -11.14
CA ASP A 201 18.70 -7.43 -10.24
C ASP A 201 17.19 -7.39 -9.92
N LYS A 202 16.87 -7.65 -8.66
CA LYS A 202 15.49 -7.69 -8.16
C LYS A 202 14.81 -6.34 -8.25
N GLU A 203 15.52 -5.24 -8.04
CA GLU A 203 14.93 -3.90 -8.07
C GLU A 203 14.50 -3.55 -9.50
N HIS A 204 15.37 -3.80 -10.47
CA HIS A 204 15.06 -3.64 -11.89
C HIS A 204 13.87 -4.49 -12.34
N VAL A 205 13.80 -5.76 -11.92
CA VAL A 205 12.66 -6.64 -12.24
C VAL A 205 11.36 -6.11 -11.61
N ASN A 206 11.41 -5.65 -10.36
CA ASN A 206 10.25 -5.07 -9.69
C ASN A 206 9.79 -3.77 -10.37
N GLU A 207 10.72 -2.93 -10.82
CA GLU A 207 10.43 -1.71 -11.57
C GLU A 207 9.74 -2.02 -12.91
N LEU A 208 10.27 -2.96 -13.68
CA LEU A 208 9.63 -3.43 -14.91
C LEU A 208 8.23 -4.01 -14.65
N ALA A 209 8.04 -4.73 -13.55
CA ALA A 209 6.73 -5.23 -13.15
C ALA A 209 5.76 -4.09 -12.80
N ARG A 210 6.23 -3.08 -12.05
CA ARG A 210 5.46 -1.85 -11.76
C ARG A 210 5.03 -1.17 -13.05
N PHE A 211 5.97 -0.91 -13.96
CA PHE A 211 5.71 -0.30 -15.26
C PHE A 211 4.68 -1.11 -16.07
N ASN A 212 4.88 -2.42 -16.23
CA ASN A 212 3.96 -3.26 -16.98
C ASN A 212 2.56 -3.33 -16.36
N SER A 213 2.45 -3.35 -15.03
CA SER A 213 1.16 -3.33 -14.33
C SER A 213 0.44 -1.98 -14.44
N SER A 214 1.19 -0.91 -14.71
CA SER A 214 0.64 0.44 -14.87
C SER A 214 -0.04 0.67 -16.23
N LYS A 215 0.26 -0.18 -17.23
CA LYS A 215 -0.29 -0.11 -18.59
C LYS A 215 -1.83 -0.14 -18.57
N PRO A 216 -2.52 0.74 -19.32
CA PRO A 216 -3.99 0.84 -19.30
C PRO A 216 -4.70 -0.48 -19.61
N GLU A 217 -4.29 -1.18 -20.66
CA GLU A 217 -4.85 -2.48 -21.07
C GLU A 217 -4.81 -3.51 -19.93
N ARG A 218 -3.70 -3.56 -19.18
CA ARG A 218 -3.52 -4.46 -18.05
C ARG A 218 -4.43 -4.08 -16.87
N LYS A 219 -4.65 -2.78 -16.64
CA LYS A 219 -5.58 -2.30 -15.60
C LYS A 219 -7.02 -2.69 -15.93
N ILE A 220 -7.43 -2.56 -17.20
CA ILE A 220 -8.78 -2.94 -17.67
C ILE A 220 -9.02 -4.44 -17.42
N VAL A 221 -8.11 -5.30 -17.90
CA VAL A 221 -8.22 -6.76 -17.69
C VAL A 221 -8.25 -7.11 -16.20
N LYS A 222 -7.42 -6.46 -15.37
CA LYS A 222 -7.40 -6.67 -13.93
C LYS A 222 -8.70 -6.23 -13.25
N ASN A 223 -9.31 -5.14 -13.70
CA ASN A 223 -10.57 -4.65 -13.16
C ASN A 223 -11.73 -5.57 -13.55
N ALA A 224 -11.83 -5.95 -14.83
CA ALA A 224 -12.83 -6.91 -15.30
C ALA A 224 -12.74 -8.25 -14.54
N TRP A 225 -11.52 -8.74 -14.28
CA TRP A 225 -11.33 -9.94 -13.47
C TRP A 225 -11.83 -9.76 -12.02
N LYS A 226 -11.57 -8.61 -11.39
CA LYS A 226 -12.04 -8.32 -10.02
C LYS A 226 -13.56 -8.26 -9.95
N GLU A 227 -14.20 -7.62 -10.92
CA GLU A 227 -15.66 -7.52 -11.03
C GLU A 227 -16.30 -8.90 -11.19
N ALA A 228 -15.69 -9.77 -12.01
CA ALA A 228 -16.11 -11.15 -12.16
C ALA A 228 -15.83 -12.03 -10.92
N ASN A 229 -14.92 -11.63 -10.02
CA ASN A 229 -14.42 -12.46 -8.91
C ASN A 229 -14.44 -11.75 -7.54
N TYR A 230 -15.53 -11.05 -7.21
CA TYR A 230 -15.62 -10.29 -5.96
C TYR A 230 -15.36 -11.11 -4.69
N GLU A 231 -15.81 -12.36 -4.64
CA GLU A 231 -15.64 -13.24 -3.48
C GLU A 231 -14.17 -13.61 -3.25
N LYS A 232 -13.44 -13.95 -4.33
CA LYS A 232 -11.99 -14.22 -4.24
C LYS A 232 -11.22 -13.00 -3.77
N VAL A 233 -11.57 -11.82 -4.26
CA VAL A 233 -10.94 -10.56 -3.84
C VAL A 233 -11.26 -10.25 -2.37
N ALA A 234 -12.50 -10.47 -1.94
CA ALA A 234 -12.90 -10.26 -0.55
C ALA A 234 -12.19 -11.24 0.40
N MET A 235 -12.10 -12.53 0.04
CA MET A 235 -11.35 -13.54 0.78
C MET A 235 -9.88 -13.19 0.90
N TYR A 236 -9.23 -12.76 -0.20
CA TYR A 236 -7.84 -12.30 -0.17
C TYR A 236 -7.66 -11.12 0.81
N CYS A 237 -8.55 -10.12 0.79
CA CYS A 237 -8.49 -9.00 1.73
C CYS A 237 -8.65 -9.44 3.19
N ILE A 238 -9.51 -10.42 3.47
CA ILE A 238 -9.72 -10.96 4.82
C ILE A 238 -8.49 -11.74 5.29
N GLN A 239 -7.94 -12.60 4.43
CA GLN A 239 -6.71 -13.36 4.74
C GLN A 239 -5.52 -12.45 4.98
N HIS A 240 -5.35 -11.41 4.15
CA HIS A 240 -4.32 -10.41 4.35
C HIS A 240 -4.49 -9.69 5.70
N ARG A 241 -5.73 -9.33 6.07
CA ARG A 241 -6.03 -8.72 7.37
C ARG A 241 -5.77 -9.69 8.53
N LYS A 242 -6.16 -10.97 8.41
CA LYS A 242 -5.90 -12.03 9.39
C LYS A 242 -4.41 -12.13 9.67
N LYS A 243 -3.60 -12.24 8.62
CA LYS A 243 -2.14 -12.27 8.72
C LYS A 243 -1.59 -11.05 9.46
N MET A 244 -2.08 -9.85 9.15
CA MET A 244 -1.63 -8.63 9.85
C MET A 244 -2.02 -8.59 11.33
N ILE A 245 -3.19 -9.14 11.69
CA ILE A 245 -3.65 -9.24 13.08
C ILE A 245 -2.82 -10.27 13.87
N GLU A 246 -2.44 -11.39 13.22
CA GLU A 246 -1.64 -12.47 13.81
C GLU A 246 -0.17 -12.05 14.00
N GLU A 247 0.42 -11.40 13.01
CA GLU A 247 1.82 -10.92 13.06
C GLU A 247 2.01 -9.81 14.10
N ASP A 248 1.24 -8.73 13.98
CA ASP A 248 1.36 -7.56 14.85
C ASP A 248 0.06 -6.76 14.90
N ILE A 249 -0.75 -7.07 15.91
CA ILE A 249 -2.03 -6.40 16.15
C ILE A 249 -1.87 -4.91 16.48
N ASP A 250 -0.75 -4.51 17.10
CA ASP A 250 -0.49 -3.12 17.48
C ASP A 250 -0.17 -2.28 16.24
N LYS A 251 0.65 -2.81 15.33
CA LYS A 251 0.92 -2.20 14.03
C LYS A 251 -0.34 -2.13 13.17
N TYR A 252 -1.17 -3.17 13.16
CA TYR A 252 -2.46 -3.17 12.46
C TYR A 252 -3.39 -2.03 12.96
N HIS A 253 -3.54 -1.89 14.28
CA HIS A 253 -4.35 -0.83 14.86
C HIS A 253 -3.78 0.56 14.59
N SER A 254 -2.45 0.72 14.67
CA SER A 254 -1.77 1.99 14.41
C SER A 254 -1.94 2.43 12.96
N HIS A 255 -1.75 1.52 12.01
CA HIS A 255 -1.96 1.76 10.58
C HIS A 255 -3.42 2.16 10.27
N ASN A 256 -4.39 1.46 10.86
CA ASN A 256 -5.80 1.82 10.73
C ASN A 256 -6.12 3.19 11.33
N ALA A 257 -5.56 3.51 12.50
CA ALA A 257 -5.77 4.81 13.14
C ALA A 257 -5.23 5.95 12.26
N GLU A 258 -4.06 5.77 11.65
CA GLU A 258 -3.47 6.72 10.72
C GLU A 258 -4.31 6.87 9.45
N THR A 259 -4.77 5.75 8.87
CA THR A 259 -5.63 5.75 7.68
C THR A 259 -6.93 6.51 7.94
N ILE A 260 -7.60 6.25 9.07
CA ILE A 260 -8.83 6.97 9.44
C ILE A 260 -8.53 8.44 9.73
N LYS A 261 -7.35 8.77 10.30
CA LYS A 261 -6.94 10.17 10.49
C LYS A 261 -6.84 10.88 9.14
N LYS A 262 -6.08 10.33 8.19
CA LYS A 262 -5.96 10.87 6.83
C LYS A 262 -7.32 11.03 6.15
N TRP A 263 -8.23 10.07 6.36
CA TRP A 263 -9.60 10.17 5.86
C TRP A 263 -10.39 11.33 6.49
N ARG A 264 -10.33 11.50 7.82
CA ARG A 264 -11.01 12.62 8.50
C ARG A 264 -10.47 13.98 8.06
N ASP A 265 -9.15 14.07 7.89
CA ASP A 265 -8.47 15.30 7.50
C ASP A 265 -8.80 15.68 6.04
N SER A 266 -8.99 14.68 5.16
CA SER A 266 -9.37 14.89 3.75
C SER A 266 -10.88 15.02 3.52
N HIS A 267 -11.73 14.64 4.48
CA HIS A 267 -13.19 14.64 4.34
C HIS A 267 -13.91 15.31 5.54
N PRO A 268 -13.62 16.60 5.86
CA PRO A 268 -14.18 17.27 7.03
C PRO A 268 -15.71 17.37 7.00
N GLU A 269 -16.31 17.59 5.83
CA GLU A 269 -17.77 17.68 5.67
C GLU A 269 -18.45 16.35 6.02
N LYS A 270 -17.89 15.21 5.56
CA LYS A 270 -18.41 13.89 5.92
C LYS A 270 -18.25 13.59 7.41
N VAL A 271 -17.19 14.09 8.05
CA VAL A 271 -17.03 13.98 9.51
C VAL A 271 -18.12 14.77 10.22
N GLN A 272 -18.43 15.98 9.75
CA GLN A 272 -19.51 16.79 10.30
C GLN A 272 -20.86 16.07 10.17
N GLU A 273 -21.19 15.56 8.98
CA GLU A 273 -22.43 14.81 8.71
C GLU A 273 -22.57 13.60 9.66
N ILE A 274 -21.51 12.81 9.82
CA ILE A 274 -21.50 11.66 10.74
C ILE A 274 -21.71 12.10 12.19
N ASN A 275 -21.10 13.20 12.61
CA ASN A 275 -21.27 13.73 13.96
C ASN A 275 -22.70 14.22 14.20
N GLU A 276 -23.31 14.88 13.22
CA GLU A 276 -24.71 15.31 13.29
C GLU A 276 -25.67 14.12 13.38
N GLN A 277 -25.45 13.09 12.56
CA GLN A 277 -26.22 11.84 12.64
C GLN A 277 -26.09 11.17 14.01
N LYS A 278 -24.87 11.12 14.58
CA LYS A 278 -24.65 10.61 15.94
C LYS A 278 -25.36 11.44 16.99
N ASN A 279 -25.35 12.77 16.86
CA ASN A 279 -26.02 13.68 17.79
C ASN A 279 -27.55 13.53 17.78
N LYS A 280 -28.13 13.11 16.65
CA LYS A 280 -29.55 12.79 16.48
C LYS A 280 -29.90 11.34 16.87
N ASN A 281 -28.92 10.50 17.20
CA ASN A 281 -29.14 9.10 17.52
C ASN A 281 -29.37 8.88 19.04
N MET A 282 -30.60 8.55 19.41
CA MET A 282 -30.98 8.29 20.81
C MET A 282 -30.23 7.10 21.43
N ASN A 283 -29.95 6.04 20.67
CA ASN A 283 -29.20 4.87 21.15
C ASN A 283 -27.75 5.24 21.49
N TYR A 284 -27.13 6.07 20.64
CA TYR A 284 -25.79 6.59 20.91
C TYR A 284 -25.78 7.45 22.18
N SER A 285 -26.80 8.31 22.35
CA SER A 285 -26.97 9.11 23.57
C SER A 285 -27.15 8.25 24.83
N TYR A 286 -27.97 7.20 24.81
CA TYR A 286 -28.12 6.25 25.92
C TYR A 286 -26.79 5.61 26.32
N THR A 287 -26.02 5.14 25.32
CA THR A 287 -24.70 4.55 25.54
C THR A 287 -23.75 5.54 26.22
N ASN A 288 -23.79 6.82 25.83
CA ASN A 288 -22.99 7.87 26.45
C ASN A 288 -23.40 8.15 27.90
N TYR A 289 -24.69 8.12 28.21
CA TYR A 289 -25.17 8.26 29.60
C TYR A 289 -24.69 7.11 30.47
N LYS A 290 -24.85 5.87 30.01
CA LYS A 290 -24.40 4.66 30.73
C LYS A 290 -22.89 4.70 30.98
N TYR A 291 -22.09 5.04 29.96
CA TYR A 291 -20.64 5.20 30.10
C TYR A 291 -20.26 6.35 31.05
N SER A 292 -20.93 7.51 30.93
CA SER A 292 -20.68 8.65 31.81
C SER A 292 -21.04 8.34 33.26
N ALA A 293 -22.12 7.58 33.49
CA ALA A 293 -22.51 7.11 34.81
C ALA A 293 -21.47 6.16 35.40
N SER A 294 -20.95 5.21 34.61
CA SER A 294 -19.90 4.30 35.10
C SER A 294 -18.61 5.04 35.47
N LEU A 295 -18.20 6.05 34.69
CA LEU A 295 -17.03 6.87 35.03
C LEU A 295 -17.19 7.68 36.32
N LYS A 296 -18.42 8.14 36.58
CA LYS A 296 -18.79 8.90 37.77
C LYS A 296 -19.22 8.01 38.93
N GLN A 297 -19.17 6.69 38.76
CA GLN A 297 -19.66 5.68 39.70
C GLN A 297 -21.10 5.96 40.18
N LEU A 298 -21.95 6.34 39.24
CA LEU A 298 -23.37 6.54 39.47
C LEU A 298 -24.12 5.27 39.10
N MET A 299 -25.02 4.86 39.99
CA MET A 299 -26.00 3.82 39.72
C MET A 299 -26.78 4.16 38.44
N PHE A 300 -27.03 3.17 37.58
CA PHE A 300 -27.73 3.35 36.32
C PHE A 300 -28.72 2.20 36.13
N GLU A 301 -29.96 2.44 36.55
CA GLU A 301 -31.02 1.42 36.58
C GLU A 301 -32.09 1.65 35.51
N ILE A 302 -32.14 2.83 34.90
CA ILE A 302 -33.08 3.09 33.81
C ILE A 302 -32.83 2.14 32.62
N SER A 303 -33.88 1.46 32.19
CA SER A 303 -33.83 0.61 31.00
C SER A 303 -33.68 1.47 29.74
N LYS A 304 -33.37 0.81 28.61
CA LYS A 304 -33.25 1.51 27.34
C LYS A 304 -34.60 2.03 26.88
N GLU A 305 -35.66 1.25 27.09
CA GLU A 305 -37.04 1.55 26.75
C GLU A 305 -37.55 2.74 27.57
N GLU A 306 -37.31 2.73 28.88
CA GLU A 306 -37.62 3.86 29.77
C GLU A 306 -36.87 5.13 29.36
N TYR A 307 -35.60 5.00 29.01
CA TYR A 307 -34.80 6.13 28.51
C TYR A 307 -35.43 6.74 27.26
N LEU A 308 -35.82 5.91 26.28
CA LEU A 308 -36.37 6.38 25.01
C LEU A 308 -37.68 7.14 25.21
N LEU A 309 -38.56 6.63 26.08
CA LEU A 309 -39.79 7.31 26.48
C LEU A 309 -39.51 8.63 27.20
N LEU A 310 -38.53 8.64 28.11
CA LEU A 310 -38.20 9.82 28.90
C LEU A 310 -37.65 10.96 28.03
N VAL A 311 -36.76 10.69 27.07
CA VAL A 311 -36.08 11.76 26.31
C VAL A 311 -36.95 12.42 25.25
N VAL A 312 -38.02 11.76 24.79
CA VAL A 312 -38.97 12.39 23.85
C VAL A 312 -39.99 13.28 24.56
N SER A 313 -40.14 13.14 25.87
CA SER A 313 -41.03 13.99 26.65
C SER A 313 -40.56 15.46 26.68
N PRO A 314 -41.49 16.42 26.81
CA PRO A 314 -41.18 17.82 27.07
C PRO A 314 -40.21 17.99 28.24
N CYS A 315 -39.36 19.02 28.18
CA CYS A 315 -38.45 19.32 29.27
C CYS A 315 -39.23 19.64 30.55
N ASN A 316 -38.94 18.92 31.64
CA ASN A 316 -39.60 19.04 32.94
C ASN A 316 -39.58 20.47 33.53
N TYR A 317 -38.63 21.30 33.10
CA TYR A 317 -38.49 22.67 33.59
C TYR A 317 -39.17 23.71 32.70
N CYS A 318 -39.04 23.62 31.38
CA CYS A 318 -39.44 24.70 30.46
C CYS A 318 -40.39 24.25 29.35
N GLY A 319 -40.84 22.99 29.36
CA GLY A 319 -41.81 22.45 28.41
C GLY A 319 -41.31 22.22 26.98
N ILE A 320 -40.08 22.60 26.62
CA ILE A 320 -39.64 22.45 25.21
C ILE A 320 -39.15 21.04 24.88
N ILE A 321 -39.26 20.68 23.60
CA ILE A 321 -38.47 19.64 22.94
C ILE A 321 -37.43 20.34 22.07
N GLN A 322 -36.18 19.89 22.11
CA GLN A 322 -35.12 20.48 21.29
C GLN A 322 -35.32 20.18 19.79
N GLU A 323 -34.78 21.05 18.93
CA GLU A 323 -34.82 20.92 17.45
C GLU A 323 -34.38 19.55 16.94
N LYS A 324 -33.44 18.89 17.63
CA LYS A 324 -32.97 17.54 17.28
C LYS A 324 -33.99 16.41 17.52
N GLY A 325 -35.19 16.74 18.00
CA GLY A 325 -36.32 15.82 18.21
C GLY A 325 -36.39 15.16 19.60
N PHE A 326 -35.38 15.33 20.46
CA PHE A 326 -35.39 14.77 21.81
C PHE A 326 -34.49 15.56 22.77
N ASN A 327 -34.78 15.45 24.06
CA ASN A 327 -34.08 16.08 25.17
C ASN A 327 -32.98 15.18 25.76
N GLY A 328 -32.29 15.67 26.79
CA GLY A 328 -31.45 14.85 27.65
C GLY A 328 -32.18 14.40 28.91
N ILE A 329 -31.41 13.88 29.86
CA ILE A 329 -31.89 13.55 31.20
C ILE A 329 -31.21 14.47 32.22
N ASP A 330 -32.01 15.08 33.07
CA ASP A 330 -31.55 15.68 34.32
C ASP A 330 -31.84 14.75 35.49
N ARG A 331 -30.94 14.78 36.48
CA ARG A 331 -31.11 14.08 37.76
C ARG A 331 -31.58 15.10 38.77
N LEU A 332 -32.82 14.96 39.26
CA LEU A 332 -33.45 15.89 40.20
C LEU A 332 -32.54 16.15 41.41
N ASN A 333 -32.06 15.06 42.02
CA ASN A 333 -30.96 15.07 42.96
C ASN A 333 -29.68 14.56 42.28
N SER A 334 -28.69 15.44 42.15
CA SER A 334 -27.42 15.12 41.51
C SER A 334 -26.54 14.14 42.29
N SER A 335 -26.83 13.92 43.58
CA SER A 335 -26.17 12.91 44.41
C SER A 335 -26.74 11.51 44.19
N ILE A 336 -27.92 11.37 43.59
CA ILE A 336 -28.53 10.08 43.25
C ILE A 336 -28.17 9.71 41.79
N GLY A 337 -28.09 8.41 41.52
CA GLY A 337 -27.85 7.87 40.18
C GLY A 337 -29.02 8.07 39.21
N TYR A 338 -28.95 7.37 38.08
CA TYR A 338 -30.00 7.31 37.07
C TYR A 338 -31.01 6.22 37.44
N VAL A 339 -31.97 6.58 38.29
CA VAL A 339 -33.10 5.74 38.70
C VAL A 339 -34.41 6.40 38.28
N LYS A 340 -35.47 5.61 38.11
CA LYS A 340 -36.77 6.04 37.55
C LYS A 340 -37.31 7.33 38.20
N ASN A 341 -37.36 7.39 39.53
CA ASN A 341 -37.94 8.52 40.26
C ASN A 341 -36.99 9.73 40.42
N ASN A 342 -35.74 9.62 39.99
CA ASN A 342 -34.76 10.72 40.05
C ASN A 342 -34.46 11.33 38.67
N CYS A 343 -34.92 10.69 37.59
CA CYS A 343 -34.62 11.12 36.23
C CYS A 343 -35.82 11.82 35.60
N VAL A 344 -35.57 12.99 35.00
CA VAL A 344 -36.59 13.73 34.25
C VAL A 344 -36.05 14.15 32.89
N SER A 345 -36.95 14.28 31.91
CA SER A 345 -36.61 14.88 30.61
C SER A 345 -36.13 16.32 30.81
N CYS A 346 -34.99 16.66 30.22
CA CYS A 346 -34.43 17.99 30.38
C CYS A 346 -33.65 18.46 29.15
N CYS A 347 -33.99 19.65 28.66
CA CYS A 347 -33.20 20.28 27.61
C CYS A 347 -31.81 20.67 28.13
N ALA A 348 -30.83 20.73 27.23
CA ALA A 348 -29.43 21.00 27.55
C ALA A 348 -29.23 22.32 28.29
N MET A 349 -30.03 23.35 27.97
CA MET A 349 -29.95 24.66 28.61
C MET A 349 -30.40 24.59 30.07
N CYS A 350 -31.56 23.99 30.38
CA CYS A 350 -32.03 23.84 31.75
C CYS A 350 -31.10 22.96 32.58
N ASN A 351 -30.66 21.82 32.03
CA ASN A 351 -29.74 20.91 32.72
C ASN A 351 -28.43 21.61 33.08
N TYR A 352 -27.92 22.44 32.16
CA TYR A 352 -26.71 23.23 32.40
C TYR A 352 -26.94 24.34 33.44
N MET A 353 -28.04 25.10 33.33
CA MET A 353 -28.37 26.17 34.30
C MET A 353 -28.57 25.62 35.72
N LYS A 354 -29.21 24.46 35.86
CA LYS A 354 -29.35 23.75 37.14
C LYS A 354 -28.01 23.25 37.66
N GLY A 355 -27.20 22.65 36.79
CA GLY A 355 -25.93 22.04 37.18
C GLY A 355 -26.15 20.99 38.27
N CYS A 356 -25.50 21.16 39.43
CA CYS A 356 -25.62 20.26 40.58
C CYS A 356 -26.62 20.74 41.64
N LEU A 357 -27.34 21.84 41.40
CA LEU A 357 -28.33 22.36 42.34
C LEU A 357 -29.48 21.37 42.52
N ASN A 358 -30.07 21.38 43.72
CA ASN A 358 -31.38 20.79 43.93
C ASN A 358 -32.42 21.54 43.06
N LYS A 359 -33.41 20.81 42.56
CA LYS A 359 -34.55 21.35 41.78
C LYS A 359 -35.11 22.63 42.39
N ASP A 360 -35.36 22.66 43.69
CA ASP A 360 -36.08 23.77 44.32
C ASP A 360 -35.23 25.05 44.35
N ILE A 361 -33.94 24.93 44.68
CA ILE A 361 -33.00 26.05 44.63
C ILE A 361 -32.84 26.57 43.19
N PHE A 362 -32.85 25.67 42.20
CA PHE A 362 -32.80 26.06 40.80
C PHE A 362 -34.04 26.88 40.39
N ILE A 363 -35.24 26.42 40.75
CA ILE A 363 -36.49 27.15 40.49
C ILE A 363 -36.51 28.51 41.21
N GLN A 364 -36.07 28.57 42.47
CA GLN A 364 -35.97 29.83 43.21
C GLN A 364 -35.04 30.85 42.52
N ARG A 365 -33.88 30.41 42.02
CA ARG A 365 -32.98 31.29 41.25
C ARG A 365 -33.64 31.82 39.99
N VAL A 366 -34.33 30.95 39.27
CA VAL A 366 -35.03 31.31 38.03
C VAL A 366 -36.12 32.35 38.29
N GLU A 367 -36.96 32.10 39.30
CA GLU A 367 -38.04 33.01 39.70
C GLU A 367 -37.48 34.35 40.17
N HIS A 368 -36.43 34.34 40.99
CA HIS A 368 -35.77 35.55 41.45
C HIS A 368 -35.20 36.38 40.29
N ILE A 369 -34.52 35.76 39.32
CA ILE A 369 -33.98 36.46 38.15
C ILE A 369 -35.12 37.06 37.32
N ALA A 370 -36.15 36.30 37.00
CA ALA A 370 -37.27 36.79 36.20
C ALA A 370 -38.00 37.95 36.90
N THR A 371 -38.21 37.84 38.22
CA THR A 371 -38.87 38.86 39.05
C THR A 371 -38.02 40.12 39.20
N TYR A 372 -36.73 39.97 39.48
CA TYR A 372 -35.79 41.11 39.63
C TYR A 372 -35.75 41.97 38.36
N ASN A 373 -35.80 41.33 37.19
CA ASN A 373 -35.83 42.01 35.90
C ASN A 373 -37.25 42.43 35.46
N LYS A 374 -38.26 42.27 36.33
CA LYS A 374 -39.66 42.71 36.13
C LYS A 374 -40.39 42.04 34.95
N PHE A 375 -40.00 40.82 34.60
CA PHE A 375 -40.69 40.06 33.55
C PHE A 375 -41.83 39.19 34.09
N VAL A 376 -41.85 38.93 35.40
CA VAL A 376 -42.90 38.15 36.08
C VAL A 376 -43.15 38.71 37.48
N GLU A 377 -44.34 38.46 38.02
CA GLU A 377 -44.73 38.79 39.39
C GLU A 377 -44.47 37.61 40.34
N GLY A 378 -43.19 37.29 40.55
CA GLY A 378 -42.76 36.20 41.43
C GLY A 378 -42.18 36.68 42.76
N LYS A 379 -41.61 35.74 43.51
CA LYS A 379 -40.89 35.99 44.78
C LYS A 379 -39.40 36.20 44.54
N LEU A 380 -38.78 37.07 45.35
CA LEU A 380 -37.34 37.26 45.36
C LEU A 380 -36.67 36.28 46.34
N TYR A 381 -35.70 35.52 45.85
CA TYR A 381 -34.88 34.58 46.61
C TYR A 381 -33.37 34.95 46.64
N PRO A 382 -32.95 36.02 47.32
CA PRO A 382 -31.53 36.43 47.38
C PRO A 382 -30.64 35.33 47.99
N ASN A 383 -31.15 34.56 48.95
CA ASN A 383 -30.43 33.47 49.63
C ASN A 383 -30.20 32.23 48.73
N ALA A 384 -30.85 32.15 47.58
CA ALA A 384 -30.61 31.06 46.62
C ALA A 384 -29.24 31.18 45.93
N PHE A 385 -28.56 32.33 46.03
CA PHE A 385 -27.29 32.63 45.37
C PHE A 385 -26.14 32.56 46.37
N GLN A 386 -25.23 31.60 46.18
CA GLN A 386 -24.05 31.43 47.01
C GLN A 386 -23.06 32.58 46.86
N ASP A 387 -22.32 32.87 47.92
CA ASP A 387 -21.23 33.83 47.91
C ASP A 387 -20.00 33.25 47.21
N TYR A 388 -19.22 34.16 46.64
CA TYR A 388 -18.04 33.88 45.83
C TYR A 388 -17.13 35.09 45.85
N ASN A 389 -15.82 34.88 45.77
CA ASN A 389 -14.83 35.95 45.71
C ASN A 389 -14.06 35.88 44.39
N SER A 390 -14.14 36.97 43.62
CA SER A 390 -13.54 37.04 42.30
C SER A 390 -12.06 37.48 42.38
N VAL A 391 -11.22 36.87 41.55
CA VAL A 391 -9.77 37.13 41.56
C VAL A 391 -9.35 37.73 40.23
N TYR A 392 -8.81 38.95 40.22
CA TYR A 392 -8.43 39.66 39.00
C TYR A 392 -7.48 38.87 38.07
N SER A 393 -6.44 38.24 38.63
CA SER A 393 -5.46 37.45 37.86
C SER A 393 -6.07 36.21 37.18
N SER A 394 -7.17 35.67 37.72
CA SER A 394 -7.89 34.54 37.10
C SER A 394 -8.52 34.93 35.76
N TYR A 395 -8.98 36.18 35.63
CA TYR A 395 -9.56 36.69 34.40
C TYR A 395 -8.51 36.93 33.31
N ILE A 396 -7.33 37.45 33.68
CA ILE A 396 -6.20 37.61 32.76
C ILE A 396 -5.80 36.25 32.19
N THR A 397 -5.61 35.26 33.08
CA THR A 397 -5.27 33.89 32.68
C THR A 397 -6.35 33.27 31.78
N SER A 398 -7.63 33.44 32.13
CA SER A 398 -8.76 32.97 31.33
C SER A 398 -8.80 33.60 29.94
N ALA A 399 -8.56 34.92 29.84
CA ALA A 399 -8.50 35.64 28.58
C ALA A 399 -7.36 35.12 27.69
N LYS A 400 -6.15 34.95 28.25
CA LYS A 400 -4.99 34.40 27.54
C LYS A 400 -5.28 32.99 27.00
N ASN A 401 -5.82 32.10 27.84
CA ASN A 401 -6.13 30.72 27.45
C ASN A 401 -7.18 30.66 26.34
N LYS A 402 -8.10 31.62 26.30
CA LYS A 402 -9.15 31.73 25.27
C LYS A 402 -8.75 32.61 24.08
N LYS A 403 -7.53 33.18 24.07
CA LYS A 403 -7.04 34.13 23.06
C LYS A 403 -7.95 35.36 22.91
N LEU A 404 -8.40 35.90 24.04
CA LEU A 404 -9.27 37.08 24.09
C LEU A 404 -8.47 38.31 24.56
N SER A 405 -8.85 39.49 24.05
CA SER A 405 -8.29 40.76 24.53
C SER A 405 -8.68 41.01 25.99
N PHE A 406 -7.78 41.63 26.75
CA PHE A 406 -8.02 42.03 28.13
C PHE A 406 -7.52 43.46 28.34
N LYS A 407 -8.46 44.42 28.38
CA LYS A 407 -8.18 45.86 28.52
C LYS A 407 -8.80 46.46 29.79
N ILE A 408 -8.99 45.64 30.83
CA ILE A 408 -9.53 46.08 32.12
C ILE A 408 -8.37 46.19 33.11
N ASN A 409 -8.07 47.39 33.61
CA ASN A 409 -7.09 47.55 34.70
C ASN A 409 -7.69 47.15 36.07
N LYS A 410 -6.84 47.00 37.09
CA LYS A 410 -7.25 46.54 38.43
C LYS A 410 -8.25 47.49 39.11
N CYS A 411 -8.10 48.81 38.90
CA CYS A 411 -9.00 49.82 39.46
C CYS A 411 -10.41 49.71 38.86
N VAL A 412 -10.51 49.64 37.53
CA VAL A 412 -11.77 49.44 36.80
C VAL A 412 -12.43 48.11 37.19
N PHE A 413 -11.63 47.05 37.35
CA PHE A 413 -12.13 45.77 37.85
C PHE A 413 -12.81 45.93 39.23
N MET A 414 -12.17 46.60 40.19
CA MET A 414 -12.75 46.82 41.52
C MET A 414 -14.05 47.65 41.45
N ILE A 415 -14.07 48.70 40.63
CA ILE A 415 -15.26 49.54 40.45
C ILE A 415 -16.42 48.71 39.88
N ILE A 416 -16.18 47.93 38.83
CA ILE A 416 -17.24 47.13 38.20
C ILE A 416 -17.73 46.04 39.16
N THR A 417 -16.83 45.27 39.77
CA THR A 417 -17.17 44.17 40.68
C THR A 417 -17.86 44.61 41.97
N ASN A 418 -17.81 45.89 42.36
CA ASN A 418 -18.59 46.41 43.49
C ASN A 418 -20.04 46.77 43.12
N ARG A 419 -20.38 46.87 41.84
CA ARG A 419 -21.77 47.10 41.41
C ARG A 419 -22.63 45.85 41.67
N PRO A 420 -23.95 45.99 41.86
CA PRO A 420 -24.85 44.84 41.92
C PRO A 420 -24.77 43.97 40.66
N CYS A 421 -24.98 42.67 40.81
CA CYS A 421 -25.07 41.75 39.68
C CYS A 421 -26.15 42.22 38.71
N TYR A 422 -25.81 42.43 37.44
CA TYR A 422 -26.76 42.97 36.47
C TYR A 422 -27.94 42.02 36.16
N MET A 423 -27.80 40.72 36.48
CA MET A 423 -28.85 39.72 36.25
C MET A 423 -29.75 39.47 37.45
N CYS A 424 -29.21 39.45 38.67
CA CYS A 424 -29.99 39.11 39.88
C CYS A 424 -29.89 40.15 41.01
N GLY A 425 -29.16 41.25 40.81
CA GLY A 425 -29.05 42.30 41.83
C GLY A 425 -28.22 41.96 43.06
N LYS A 426 -27.61 40.77 43.17
CA LYS A 426 -26.73 40.42 44.30
C LYS A 426 -25.62 41.46 44.45
N LYS A 427 -25.55 42.10 45.61
CA LYS A 427 -24.57 43.14 45.95
C LYS A 427 -23.31 42.52 46.51
N SER A 428 -22.15 43.13 46.24
CA SER A 428 -20.90 42.74 46.89
C SER A 428 -20.93 43.11 48.37
N THR A 429 -20.39 42.24 49.21
CA THR A 429 -20.29 42.35 50.67
C THR A 429 -18.87 41.99 51.12
N THR A 430 -18.61 41.91 52.42
CA THR A 430 -17.32 41.44 52.96
C THR A 430 -17.02 39.98 52.61
N GLU A 431 -18.04 39.15 52.50
CA GLU A 431 -17.93 37.71 52.22
C GLU A 431 -18.12 37.37 50.73
N HIS A 432 -18.57 38.34 49.93
CA HIS A 432 -18.89 38.16 48.52
C HIS A 432 -18.39 39.31 47.65
N GLN A 433 -17.69 38.97 46.58
CA GLN A 433 -17.38 39.89 45.50
C GLN A 433 -17.92 39.38 44.17
N ASN A 434 -18.72 40.20 43.49
CA ASN A 434 -19.13 39.90 42.12
C ASN A 434 -17.91 39.78 41.19
N GLY A 435 -18.12 39.11 40.07
CA GLY A 435 -17.11 38.97 39.02
C GLY A 435 -17.42 39.84 37.81
N LEU A 436 -16.60 39.67 36.77
CA LEU A 436 -16.89 40.17 35.44
C LEU A 436 -17.60 39.09 34.62
N ASP A 437 -18.75 39.45 34.03
CA ASP A 437 -19.34 38.73 32.91
C ASP A 437 -19.16 39.52 31.62
N ARG A 438 -18.96 38.80 30.50
CA ARG A 438 -18.83 39.38 29.17
C ARG A 438 -20.19 39.29 28.50
N ILE A 439 -20.81 40.42 28.19
CA ILE A 439 -22.16 40.45 27.60
C ILE A 439 -22.18 39.67 26.30
N ASP A 440 -21.26 40.00 25.38
CA ASP A 440 -20.90 39.13 24.27
C ASP A 440 -19.70 38.26 24.66
N SER A 441 -19.94 36.95 24.72
CA SER A 441 -18.92 35.96 25.07
C SER A 441 -17.89 35.70 23.97
N SER A 442 -18.12 36.18 22.75
CA SER A 442 -17.15 36.17 21.65
C SER A 442 -16.14 37.32 21.74
N ILE A 443 -16.51 38.41 22.41
CA ILE A 443 -15.67 39.59 22.61
C ILE A 443 -14.86 39.43 23.91
N GLY A 444 -13.67 40.05 23.96
CA GLY A 444 -12.80 40.07 25.12
C GLY A 444 -13.29 40.95 26.26
N TYR A 445 -12.41 41.22 27.23
CA TYR A 445 -12.69 42.06 28.39
C TYR A 445 -12.39 43.52 28.05
N LEU A 446 -13.41 44.21 27.55
CA LEU A 446 -13.42 45.64 27.25
C LEU A 446 -14.44 46.31 28.17
N GLU A 447 -14.21 47.56 28.57
CA GLU A 447 -15.07 48.26 29.56
C GLU A 447 -16.55 48.30 29.13
N ASN A 448 -16.82 48.44 27.84
CA ASN A 448 -18.16 48.45 27.26
C ASN A 448 -18.78 47.04 27.02
N ASN A 449 -18.02 45.96 27.23
CA ASN A 449 -18.48 44.58 27.06
C ASN A 449 -18.53 43.80 28.38
N VAL A 450 -18.12 44.39 29.51
CA VAL A 450 -18.08 43.70 30.81
C VAL A 450 -19.01 44.34 31.83
N TYR A 451 -19.72 43.49 32.56
CA TYR A 451 -20.68 43.90 33.59
C TYR A 451 -20.43 43.13 34.88
N SER A 452 -20.84 43.74 36.00
CA SER A 452 -20.80 43.08 37.31
C SER A 452 -21.78 41.92 37.33
N CYS A 453 -21.31 40.71 37.60
CA CYS A 453 -22.16 39.53 37.63
C CYS A 453 -21.69 38.55 38.70
N CYS A 454 -22.61 38.03 39.51
CA CYS A 454 -22.27 37.01 40.50
C CYS A 454 -21.89 35.69 39.80
N GLY A 455 -21.04 34.90 40.45
CA GLY A 455 -20.55 33.63 39.86
C GLY A 455 -21.67 32.67 39.45
N ASN A 456 -22.78 32.65 40.20
CA ASN A 456 -23.95 31.84 39.92
C ASN A 456 -24.65 32.24 38.60
N CYS A 457 -24.88 33.54 38.39
CA CYS A 457 -25.53 34.04 37.18
C CYS A 457 -24.61 33.90 35.96
N ASN A 458 -23.32 34.19 36.11
CA ASN A 458 -22.33 34.00 35.06
C ASN A 458 -22.24 32.52 34.64
N PHE A 459 -22.27 31.60 35.62
CA PHE A 459 -22.38 30.17 35.35
C PHE A 459 -23.64 29.84 34.56
N MET A 460 -24.83 30.27 34.98
CA MET A 460 -26.08 30.01 34.27
C MET A 460 -26.07 30.58 32.84
N LYS A 461 -25.49 31.76 32.65
CA LYS A 461 -25.40 32.45 31.35
C LYS A 461 -24.49 31.74 30.36
N LYS A 462 -23.31 31.29 30.79
CA LYS A 462 -22.31 30.65 29.91
C LYS A 462 -21.99 31.52 28.70
N ASN A 463 -22.41 31.11 27.52
CA ASN A 463 -22.24 31.80 26.23
C ASN A 463 -23.58 32.20 25.60
N TYR A 464 -24.69 32.07 26.33
CA TYR A 464 -25.98 32.56 25.87
C TYR A 464 -26.06 34.08 26.05
N SER A 465 -26.76 34.74 25.12
CA SER A 465 -27.10 36.16 25.26
C SER A 465 -27.97 36.38 26.50
N TYR A 466 -27.90 37.56 27.09
CA TYR A 466 -28.75 37.96 28.22
C TYR A 466 -30.24 37.72 27.93
N LYS A 467 -30.75 38.20 26.78
CA LYS A 467 -32.15 38.00 26.35
C LYS A 467 -32.55 36.52 26.41
N ARG A 468 -31.77 35.64 25.78
CA ARG A 468 -32.03 34.19 25.77
C ARG A 468 -32.08 33.58 27.18
N ILE A 469 -31.28 34.07 28.12
CA ILE A 469 -31.33 33.58 29.52
C ILE A 469 -32.59 34.06 30.23
N ILE A 470 -32.93 35.34 30.09
CA ILE A 470 -34.16 35.89 30.69
C ILE A 470 -35.40 35.21 30.12
N ASP A 471 -35.51 35.10 28.80
CA ASP A 471 -36.59 34.38 28.12
C ASP A 471 -36.70 32.96 28.69
N LYS A 472 -35.56 32.29 28.90
CA LYS A 472 -35.54 30.94 29.48
C LYS A 472 -36.03 30.91 30.93
N CYS A 473 -35.65 31.89 31.75
CA CYS A 473 -36.12 32.00 33.12
C CYS A 473 -37.64 32.20 33.17
N VAL A 474 -38.19 33.09 32.33
CA VAL A 474 -39.63 33.33 32.22
C VAL A 474 -40.37 32.05 31.79
N MET A 475 -39.86 31.34 30.78
CA MET A 475 -40.45 30.06 30.35
C MET A 475 -40.51 29.04 31.49
N ILE A 476 -39.41 28.86 32.22
CA ILE A 476 -39.36 27.89 33.33
C ILE A 476 -40.33 28.30 34.45
N TYR A 477 -40.39 29.60 34.79
CA TYR A 477 -41.31 30.12 35.80
C TYR A 477 -42.77 29.81 35.41
N ASN A 478 -43.17 30.15 34.19
CA ASN A 478 -44.53 29.93 33.71
C ASN A 478 -44.90 28.44 33.68
N THR A 479 -44.02 27.56 33.18
CA THR A 479 -44.24 26.11 33.21
C THR A 479 -44.39 25.60 34.65
N THR A 480 -43.57 26.09 35.58
CA THR A 480 -43.64 25.66 36.99
C THR A 480 -44.92 26.15 37.66
N LYS A 481 -45.39 27.36 37.34
CA LYS A 481 -46.65 27.92 37.84
C LYS A 481 -47.84 27.10 37.34
N ILE A 482 -47.93 26.86 36.03
CA ILE A 482 -48.98 26.02 35.43
C ILE A 482 -49.03 24.65 36.10
N ASN A 483 -47.89 23.98 36.25
CA ASN A 483 -47.85 22.65 36.89
C ASN A 483 -48.33 22.67 38.34
N LYS A 484 -48.03 23.72 39.10
CA LYS A 484 -48.54 23.89 40.47
C LYS A 484 -50.05 24.10 40.45
N ASP A 485 -50.54 24.99 39.60
CA ASP A 485 -51.97 25.29 39.50
C ASP A 485 -52.77 24.05 39.07
N THR A 486 -52.25 23.25 38.13
CA THR A 486 -52.84 21.95 37.74
C THR A 486 -52.83 20.94 38.88
N LEU A 487 -51.74 20.84 39.66
CA LEU A 487 -51.68 19.96 40.83
C LEU A 487 -52.69 20.38 41.89
N LEU A 488 -52.77 21.68 42.21
CA LEU A 488 -53.76 22.24 43.13
C LEU A 488 -55.19 21.99 42.65
N GLN A 489 -55.48 22.16 41.36
CA GLN A 489 -56.79 21.83 40.78
C GLN A 489 -57.11 20.34 40.89
N ASN A 490 -56.14 19.47 40.60
CA ASN A 490 -56.32 18.02 40.71
C ASN A 490 -56.52 17.58 42.16
N GLU A 491 -55.81 18.19 43.11
CA GLU A 491 -56.00 17.98 44.56
C GLU A 491 -57.37 18.47 45.01
N ILE A 492 -57.84 19.64 44.53
CA ILE A 492 -59.20 20.14 44.81
C ILE A 492 -60.27 19.18 44.24
N THR A 493 -60.12 18.72 42.99
CA THR A 493 -61.06 17.75 42.39
C THR A 493 -60.98 16.36 43.03
N ASN A 494 -59.82 15.96 43.55
CA ASN A 494 -59.69 14.69 44.27
C ASN A 494 -60.28 14.79 45.68
N VAL A 495 -60.16 15.93 46.36
CA VAL A 495 -60.85 16.20 47.63
C VAL A 495 -62.38 16.25 47.45
N GLU A 496 -62.88 16.76 46.31
CA GLU A 496 -64.30 16.70 45.95
C GLU A 496 -64.78 15.26 45.65
N ASN A 497 -63.91 14.38 45.17
CA ASN A 497 -64.22 12.97 44.90
C ASN A 497 -63.98 12.02 46.11
N GLU A 498 -63.08 12.38 47.03
CA GLU A 498 -62.76 11.63 48.26
C GLU A 498 -63.84 11.74 49.34
N VAL A 499 -64.86 12.59 49.17
CA VAL A 499 -66.10 12.56 49.97
C VAL A 499 -66.97 11.32 49.67
N THR A 500 -66.59 10.46 48.71
CA THR A 500 -67.44 9.30 48.32
C THR A 500 -66.83 7.91 48.37
N ASN A 501 -65.54 7.69 48.65
CA ASN A 501 -65.03 6.31 48.79
C ASN A 501 -63.79 6.22 49.68
N GLU A 502 -64.01 5.83 50.93
CA GLU A 502 -62.95 5.31 51.79
C GLU A 502 -62.60 3.86 51.43
N ILE A 503 -61.35 3.52 51.76
CA ILE A 503 -60.76 2.21 52.05
C ILE A 503 -60.07 1.44 50.89
N THR A 504 -58.80 1.14 51.19
CA THR A 504 -57.91 0.05 50.72
C THR A 504 -56.89 0.40 49.62
N ASN A 505 -55.61 0.56 49.98
CA ASN A 505 -54.66 -0.56 49.91
C ASN A 505 -53.26 -0.19 50.41
N VAL A 506 -52.67 -1.15 51.12
CA VAL A 506 -51.31 -1.13 51.68
C VAL A 506 -50.35 -1.70 50.65
N GLU A 507 -49.30 -0.95 50.28
CA GLU A 507 -48.20 -1.46 49.45
C GLU A 507 -47.04 -1.96 50.31
N ASN A 508 -46.57 -3.17 49.97
CA ASN A 508 -45.42 -3.84 50.55
C ASN A 508 -44.10 -3.27 50.01
N GLU A 509 -43.25 -2.72 50.88
CA GLU A 509 -41.86 -2.39 50.55
C GLU A 509 -40.92 -3.58 50.82
N VAL A 510 -40.25 -4.07 49.77
CA VAL A 510 -39.10 -4.98 49.88
C VAL A 510 -37.81 -4.14 49.98
N PRO A 511 -37.00 -4.27 51.04
CA PRO A 511 -35.77 -3.49 51.17
C PRO A 511 -34.69 -4.05 50.22
N LYS A 512 -34.37 -3.33 49.14
CA LYS A 512 -33.14 -3.56 48.39
C LYS A 512 -32.02 -2.70 48.97
N GLU A 513 -30.91 -3.34 49.30
CA GLU A 513 -29.72 -2.75 49.91
C GLU A 513 -29.31 -1.44 49.25
N LYS A 514 -29.44 -0.35 50.03
CA LYS A 514 -29.00 0.99 49.63
C LYS A 514 -27.47 1.02 49.65
N ARG A 515 -26.83 0.88 48.49
CA ARG A 515 -25.45 1.35 48.32
C ARG A 515 -25.45 2.87 48.41
N THR A 516 -24.91 3.39 49.50
CA THR A 516 -24.83 4.81 49.84
C THR A 516 -23.97 5.55 48.81
N ILE A 517 -24.58 6.46 48.03
CA ILE A 517 -23.88 7.26 47.01
C ILE A 517 -23.31 8.52 47.69
N ILE A 518 -22.00 8.55 47.86
CA ILE A 518 -21.25 9.68 48.45
C ILE A 518 -20.64 10.54 47.32
N LYS A 519 -20.71 11.85 47.50
CA LYS A 519 -20.17 12.90 46.63
C LYS A 519 -18.65 12.72 46.46
N GLY A 520 -18.15 12.42 45.25
CA GLY A 520 -16.71 12.53 44.95
C GLY A 520 -16.00 11.29 44.38
N HIS A 521 -16.66 10.14 44.24
CA HIS A 521 -16.02 8.90 43.78
C HIS A 521 -15.90 8.79 42.23
N LYS A 522 -15.47 9.86 41.55
CA LYS A 522 -15.11 9.72 40.13
C LYS A 522 -13.88 8.83 40.04
N LEU A 523 -13.86 7.92 39.07
CA LEU A 523 -12.65 7.15 38.79
C LEU A 523 -11.49 8.13 38.56
N ASN A 524 -10.37 7.86 39.24
CA ASN A 524 -9.19 8.67 39.08
C ASN A 524 -8.57 8.42 37.68
N PRO A 525 -7.70 9.32 37.19
CA PRO A 525 -7.11 9.17 35.86
C PRO A 525 -6.36 7.85 35.63
N GLU A 526 -5.81 7.23 36.68
CA GLU A 526 -5.06 5.97 36.59
C GLU A 526 -6.00 4.76 36.43
N GLU A 527 -7.08 4.72 37.21
CA GLU A 527 -8.13 3.72 37.09
C GLU A 527 -8.80 3.77 35.71
N ILE A 528 -9.06 4.98 35.19
CA ILE A 528 -9.61 5.15 33.84
C ILE A 528 -8.64 4.58 32.80
N LYS A 529 -7.33 4.87 32.91
CA LYS A 529 -6.31 4.32 32.01
C LYS A 529 -6.23 2.80 32.12
N HIS A 530 -6.26 2.25 33.34
CA HIS A 530 -6.22 0.81 33.59
C HIS A 530 -7.44 0.09 32.98
N ASN A 531 -8.66 0.58 33.25
CA ASN A 531 -9.89 0.05 32.67
C ASN A 531 -9.89 0.15 31.13
N ALA A 532 -9.34 1.23 30.58
CA ALA A 532 -9.18 1.38 29.14
C ALA A 532 -8.20 0.35 28.54
N LYS A 533 -7.10 0.02 29.25
CA LYS A 533 -6.15 -1.03 28.84
C LYS A 533 -6.85 -2.40 28.82
N ILE A 534 -7.55 -2.78 29.89
CA ILE A 534 -8.30 -4.05 29.96
C ILE A 534 -9.31 -4.14 28.82
N ARG A 535 -10.09 -3.08 28.60
CA ARG A 535 -11.09 -3.04 27.52
C ARG A 535 -10.44 -3.19 26.14
N LYS A 536 -9.32 -2.53 25.89
CA LYS A 536 -8.57 -2.65 24.63
C LYS A 536 -8.02 -4.05 24.45
N GLN A 537 -7.52 -4.69 25.50
CA GLN A 537 -7.03 -6.07 25.44
C GLN A 537 -8.16 -7.04 25.09
N LYS A 538 -9.30 -6.97 25.78
CA LYS A 538 -10.48 -7.78 25.44
C LYS A 538 -10.92 -7.60 23.98
N GLN A 539 -10.88 -6.36 23.47
CA GLN A 539 -11.20 -6.09 22.06
C GLN A 539 -10.20 -6.71 21.08
N ARG A 540 -8.91 -6.75 21.45
CA ARG A 540 -7.86 -7.41 20.67
C ARG A 540 -8.07 -8.92 20.62
N ASP A 541 -8.37 -9.53 21.76
CA ASP A 541 -8.57 -10.97 21.88
C ASP A 541 -9.79 -11.41 21.06
N LEU A 542 -10.91 -10.70 21.20
CA LEU A 542 -12.12 -10.92 20.39
C LEU A 542 -11.86 -10.72 18.89
N LEU A 543 -10.97 -9.80 18.50
CA LEU A 543 -10.62 -9.59 17.10
C LEU A 543 -9.81 -10.78 16.56
N LYS A 544 -8.85 -11.29 17.34
CA LYS A 544 -8.07 -12.49 16.97
C LYS A 544 -8.97 -13.70 16.85
N GLU A 545 -9.83 -13.95 17.83
CA GLU A 545 -10.79 -15.05 17.82
C GLU A 545 -11.69 -15.00 16.57
N ARG A 546 -12.24 -13.83 16.27
CA ARG A 546 -13.14 -13.63 15.13
C ARG A 546 -12.46 -13.92 13.79
N TYR A 547 -11.24 -13.41 13.56
CA TYR A 547 -10.51 -13.67 12.31
C TYR A 547 -9.82 -15.04 12.28
N GLY A 548 -9.65 -15.68 13.43
CA GLY A 548 -9.23 -17.08 13.54
C GLY A 548 -10.27 -18.05 13.01
N ASN A 549 -11.56 -17.74 13.16
CA ASN A 549 -12.67 -18.55 12.67
C ASN A 549 -12.80 -18.49 11.13
N GLU A 550 -12.59 -19.64 10.48
CA GLU A 550 -12.68 -19.76 9.01
C GLU A 550 -14.09 -19.59 8.45
N GLU A 551 -15.11 -20.06 9.17
CA GLU A 551 -16.50 -19.92 8.78
C GLU A 551 -16.92 -18.45 8.79
N TYR A 552 -16.53 -17.70 9.83
CA TYR A 552 -16.69 -16.26 9.88
C TYR A 552 -16.03 -15.57 8.67
N ASN A 553 -14.80 -15.96 8.34
CA ASN A 553 -14.06 -15.36 7.23
C ASN A 553 -14.76 -15.60 5.89
N LYS A 554 -15.25 -16.82 5.62
CA LYS A 554 -16.02 -17.16 4.41
C LYS A 554 -17.32 -16.37 4.34
N MET A 555 -18.10 -16.38 5.42
CA MET A 555 -19.35 -15.61 5.52
C MET A 555 -19.12 -14.12 5.27
N ARG A 556 -18.12 -13.52 5.92
CA ARG A 556 -17.80 -12.10 5.79
C ARG A 556 -17.29 -11.73 4.39
N ALA A 557 -16.55 -12.62 3.73
CA ALA A 557 -16.15 -12.39 2.34
C ALA A 557 -17.33 -12.37 1.40
N LYS A 558 -18.28 -13.29 1.59
CA LYS A 558 -19.52 -13.34 0.82
C LYS A 558 -20.34 -12.05 0.99
N GLU A 559 -20.54 -11.59 2.22
CA GLU A 559 -21.23 -10.33 2.52
C GLU A 559 -20.56 -9.11 1.85
N ILE A 560 -19.22 -9.03 1.90
CA ILE A 560 -18.46 -7.97 1.23
C ILE A 560 -18.63 -8.05 -0.29
N ALA A 561 -18.60 -9.25 -0.86
CA ALA A 561 -18.76 -9.46 -2.30
C ALA A 561 -20.16 -9.07 -2.77
N GLU A 562 -21.21 -9.44 -2.03
CA GLU A 562 -22.59 -9.05 -2.32
C GLU A 562 -22.79 -7.53 -2.27
N ASN A 563 -22.23 -6.86 -1.24
CA ASN A 563 -22.29 -5.40 -1.14
C ASN A 563 -21.57 -4.70 -2.30
N ARG A 564 -20.45 -5.26 -2.78
CA ARG A 564 -19.74 -4.72 -3.96
C ARG A 564 -20.55 -4.92 -5.25
N LYS A 565 -21.18 -6.08 -5.42
CA LYS A 565 -22.08 -6.35 -6.55
C LYS A 565 -23.23 -5.33 -6.59
N LYS A 566 -23.92 -5.13 -5.46
CA LYS A 566 -25.01 -4.15 -5.35
C LYS A 566 -24.59 -2.74 -5.79
N ARG A 567 -23.49 -2.24 -5.24
CA ARG A 567 -22.96 -0.90 -5.61
C ARG A 567 -22.60 -0.77 -7.09
N THR A 568 -22.10 -1.85 -7.70
CA THR A 568 -21.76 -1.84 -9.14
C THR A 568 -23.02 -1.77 -9.98
N ASN A 569 -24.07 -2.50 -9.59
CA ASN A 569 -25.37 -2.47 -10.26
C ASN A 569 -26.11 -1.14 -10.07
N ASP A 570 -25.93 -0.47 -8.92
CA ASP A 570 -26.54 0.85 -8.66
C ASP A 570 -25.81 1.99 -9.41
N SER A 571 -24.63 1.73 -9.98
CA SER A 571 -23.79 2.72 -10.69
C SER A 571 -23.85 2.58 -12.22
N ASN A 572 -24.48 1.52 -12.73
CA ASN A 572 -24.77 1.27 -14.14
C ASN A 572 -26.26 1.50 -14.39
#